data_AF-A0A4W2DPU1-F1
#
_entry.id   AF-A0A4W2DPU1-F1
#
_cell.length_a   1.000
_cell.length_b   1.000
_cell.length_c   1.000
_cell.angle_alpha   90.00
_cell.angle_beta   90.00
_cell.angle_gamma   90.00
#
_symmetry.space_group_name_H-M   'P 1'
#
loop_
_entity.id
_entity.type
_entity.pdbx_description
1 polymer ?
#
loop_
_entity_poly.entity_id
_entity_poly.type
_entity_poly.pdbx_seq_one_letter_code
_entity_poly.pdbx_strand_id
1 'polypeptide(L)'
;LNKNKKHEEKLVMFTNQSEDSERCESMELDNKILSLIERNTSDPRGVSLGATSSHRSPCSVKPPGKTASVAHFLQSTARMSGAESSTDHAECAQSSRRKNLNSLEQKIRCLEKQRKELLEVNQQWDQQFRSMKELYERKVAELKSKLDSAERFLRTLEKERLQSPRESFPPHCRTSEPLRRAEKEKESLNGELHELKIENNLLKEKNALMNHKKQHYECEIKRLNKALQDALKVDCSSSPEDRLGKSEMECSREEMRTEMEVLKQQVQIYEEDFKKERSDRERLKQEKEELQQIIQTSQSQLNRLNSQIKACQMEKEKLERQLKQMCFPTCNCGWNFHLRDPYLLMDPGAVQNLQKHPVSPQK
;
A
#
# COMPACT_ATOMS: atom_id res chain seq x y z
N LEU A 1 68.97 25.31 -39.01
CA LEU A 1 68.54 24.16 -39.84
C LEU A 1 68.20 23.00 -38.89
N ASN A 2 66.94 22.88 -38.47
CA ASN A 2 65.87 22.11 -39.12
C ASN A 2 65.94 20.60 -38.85
N LYS A 3 65.19 20.12 -37.84
CA LYS A 3 64.52 18.81 -37.81
C LYS A 3 63.17 18.92 -37.09
N ASN A 4 62.28 19.76 -37.64
CA ASN A 4 60.83 19.66 -37.42
C ASN A 4 60.27 18.72 -38.49
N LYS A 5 59.89 17.49 -38.13
CA LYS A 5 58.80 16.72 -38.76
C LYS A 5 58.75 15.30 -38.20
N LYS A 6 57.91 15.10 -37.19
CA LYS A 6 57.01 13.95 -37.02
C LYS A 6 56.59 13.93 -35.57
N HIS A 7 55.36 14.39 -35.34
CA HIS A 7 54.33 13.78 -34.49
C HIS A 7 53.31 14.87 -34.19
N GLU A 8 52.72 15.38 -35.26
CA GLU A 8 51.56 16.24 -35.24
C GLU A 8 50.53 15.48 -36.08
N GLU A 9 49.74 14.63 -35.43
CA GLU A 9 48.40 14.22 -35.88
C GLU A 9 47.74 13.35 -34.80
N LYS A 10 46.48 13.68 -34.51
CA LYS A 10 45.57 13.12 -33.49
C LYS A 10 45.77 13.55 -32.04
N LEU A 11 45.69 14.86 -31.82
CA LEU A 11 44.96 15.39 -30.66
C LEU A 11 43.93 16.40 -31.18
N VAL A 12 42.81 15.90 -31.70
CA VAL A 12 41.65 16.72 -32.05
C VAL A 12 40.58 16.50 -31.00
N MET A 13 40.46 17.53 -30.18
CA MET A 13 39.31 18.01 -29.41
C MET A 13 37.97 17.43 -29.89
N PHE A 14 37.29 16.69 -29.01
CA PHE A 14 35.82 16.56 -29.09
C PHE A 14 35.21 17.47 -28.03
N THR A 15 34.95 18.70 -28.46
CA THR A 15 34.11 19.68 -27.77
C THR A 15 32.64 19.28 -27.87
N ASN A 16 31.95 19.35 -26.73
CA ASN A 16 30.50 19.20 -26.62
C ASN A 16 29.75 20.15 -27.56
N GLN A 17 28.85 19.59 -28.39
CA GLN A 17 27.63 20.22 -28.88
C GLN A 17 26.71 19.13 -29.47
N SER A 18 25.47 19.09 -28.95
CA SER A 18 24.18 18.75 -29.60
C SER A 18 24.24 17.82 -30.84
N GLU A 19 23.51 16.70 -30.88
CA GLU A 19 22.06 16.73 -31.07
C GLU A 19 21.39 15.43 -30.59
N ASP A 20 20.23 15.61 -29.96
CA ASP A 20 19.23 14.61 -29.65
C ASP A 20 18.93 13.70 -30.86
N SER A 21 19.29 12.41 -30.80
CA SER A 21 18.91 11.46 -31.87
C SER A 21 18.26 10.17 -31.37
N GLU A 22 17.63 10.20 -30.19
CA GLU A 22 16.72 9.13 -29.75
C GLU A 22 15.46 9.71 -29.08
N ARG A 23 14.96 10.82 -29.64
CA ARG A 23 13.61 11.27 -29.33
C ARG A 23 12.66 10.39 -30.15
N CYS A 24 11.81 9.62 -29.50
CA CYS A 24 10.70 8.95 -30.18
C CYS A 24 9.96 9.97 -31.04
N GLU A 25 10.07 9.86 -32.36
CA GLU A 25 9.16 10.54 -33.27
C GLU A 25 7.76 10.06 -32.89
N SER A 26 6.96 10.98 -32.35
CA SER A 26 5.53 10.73 -32.16
C SER A 26 4.94 10.63 -33.56
N MET A 27 4.77 9.41 -34.08
CA MET A 27 3.98 9.18 -35.28
C MET A 27 2.57 9.69 -35.01
N GLU A 28 2.21 10.82 -35.62
CA GLU A 28 0.83 11.28 -35.63
C GLU A 28 -0.05 10.17 -36.22
N LEU A 29 -1.20 9.94 -35.59
CA LEU A 29 -2.18 8.98 -36.09
C LEU A 29 -2.61 9.41 -37.49
N ASP A 30 -2.60 8.45 -38.42
CA ASP A 30 -3.00 8.69 -39.81
C ASP A 30 -4.34 9.45 -39.86
N ASN A 31 -4.44 10.47 -40.71
CA ASN A 31 -5.62 11.34 -40.80
C ASN A 31 -6.90 10.54 -41.07
N LYS A 32 -6.77 9.36 -41.69
CA LYS A 32 -7.86 8.38 -41.85
C LYS A 32 -8.37 7.82 -40.52
N ILE A 33 -7.48 7.54 -39.58
CA ILE A 33 -7.80 7.04 -38.24
C ILE A 33 -8.47 8.15 -37.42
N LEU A 34 -7.96 9.38 -37.48
CA LEU A 34 -8.59 10.53 -36.84
C LEU A 34 -10.01 10.76 -37.39
N SER A 35 -10.20 10.68 -38.71
CA SER A 35 -11.52 10.79 -39.34
C SER A 35 -12.49 9.65 -38.96
N LEU A 36 -11.96 8.45 -38.68
CA LEU A 36 -12.74 7.31 -38.21
C LEU A 36 -13.14 7.47 -36.74
N ILE A 37 -12.27 8.03 -35.92
CA ILE A 37 -12.57 8.33 -34.51
C ILE A 37 -13.61 9.44 -34.43
N GLU A 38 -13.45 10.53 -35.18
CA GLU A 38 -14.38 11.66 -35.22
C GLU A 38 -15.77 11.26 -35.74
N ARG A 39 -15.83 10.34 -36.71
CA ARG A 39 -17.11 9.77 -37.20
C ARG A 39 -17.80 8.88 -36.16
N ASN A 40 -17.03 8.18 -35.32
CA ASN A 40 -17.59 7.33 -34.25
C ASN A 40 -17.98 8.12 -32.99
N THR A 41 -17.38 9.29 -32.75
CA THR A 41 -17.75 10.16 -31.62
C THR A 41 -18.91 11.10 -31.92
N SER A 42 -19.22 11.32 -33.20
CA SER A 42 -20.25 12.29 -33.63
C SER A 42 -21.66 11.72 -33.75
N ASP A 43 -21.96 10.52 -33.25
CA ASP A 43 -23.31 9.95 -33.37
C ASP A 43 -23.86 9.35 -32.05
N PRO A 44 -24.64 10.13 -31.27
CA PRO A 44 -25.53 9.57 -30.29
C PRO A 44 -26.94 9.44 -30.90
N ARG A 45 -27.31 8.19 -31.21
CA ARG A 45 -28.68 7.66 -31.38
C ARG A 45 -29.46 8.06 -32.65
N GLY A 46 -29.74 7.04 -33.47
CA GLY A 46 -30.89 7.00 -34.38
C GLY A 46 -31.04 5.66 -35.10
N VAL A 47 -31.91 4.80 -34.59
CA VAL A 47 -32.27 3.44 -35.05
C VAL A 47 -32.81 3.41 -36.50
N SER A 48 -32.44 2.39 -37.32
CA SER A 48 -33.38 1.43 -37.95
C SER A 48 -32.71 0.41 -38.89
N LEU A 49 -33.18 -0.84 -38.80
CA LEU A 49 -32.87 -2.00 -39.65
C LEU A 49 -33.37 -1.86 -41.11
N GLY A 50 -32.75 -2.63 -42.01
CA GLY A 50 -33.34 -3.14 -43.26
C GLY A 50 -32.40 -3.03 -44.47
N ALA A 51 -31.56 -4.03 -44.76
CA ALA A 51 -31.83 -5.17 -45.65
C ALA A 51 -31.62 -4.89 -47.16
N THR A 52 -30.64 -5.63 -47.72
CA THR A 52 -30.53 -6.19 -49.09
C THR A 52 -30.99 -5.37 -50.31
N SER A 53 -30.12 -5.27 -51.34
CA SER A 53 -30.36 -5.84 -52.69
C SER A 53 -29.56 -5.11 -53.82
N SER A 54 -28.79 -5.90 -54.56
CA SER A 54 -28.61 -5.94 -56.02
C SER A 54 -28.39 -4.65 -56.87
N HIS A 55 -27.19 -4.58 -57.46
CA HIS A 55 -26.92 -4.56 -58.91
C HIS A 55 -27.91 -3.82 -59.87
N ARG A 56 -27.54 -2.63 -60.37
CA ARG A 56 -27.39 -2.30 -61.83
C ARG A 56 -27.15 -0.80 -62.11
N SER A 57 -26.48 -0.58 -63.23
CA SER A 57 -26.08 0.63 -63.98
C SER A 57 -27.15 1.72 -64.22
N PRO A 58 -26.74 2.93 -64.71
CA PRO A 58 -27.50 4.18 -64.58
C PRO A 58 -28.20 4.62 -65.88
N CYS A 59 -29.25 5.45 -65.76
CA CYS A 59 -29.59 6.54 -66.69
C CYS A 59 -30.75 7.44 -66.19
N SER A 60 -30.41 8.70 -65.94
CA SER A 60 -31.03 10.01 -66.27
C SER A 60 -32.56 10.22 -66.44
N VAL A 61 -32.99 11.38 -65.87
CA VAL A 61 -33.96 12.41 -66.35
C VAL A 61 -35.21 12.69 -65.48
N LYS A 62 -35.14 13.87 -64.82
CA LYS A 62 -36.11 14.93 -64.45
C LYS A 62 -37.38 14.69 -63.56
N PRO A 63 -37.74 15.69 -62.71
CA PRO A 63 -38.90 15.75 -61.79
C PRO A 63 -40.13 16.41 -62.49
N PRO A 64 -41.32 16.70 -61.89
CA PRO A 64 -41.63 16.96 -60.45
C PRO A 64 -43.04 16.54 -59.95
N GLY A 65 -43.37 16.84 -58.67
CA GLY A 65 -44.76 17.21 -58.30
C GLY A 65 -45.39 16.57 -57.04
N LYS A 66 -45.17 17.23 -55.90
CA LYS A 66 -46.09 17.56 -54.77
C LYS A 66 -47.36 16.73 -54.45
N THR A 67 -47.46 16.49 -53.13
CA THR A 67 -48.59 16.61 -52.18
C THR A 67 -49.67 15.53 -52.03
N ALA A 68 -49.80 15.08 -50.76
CA ALA A 68 -51.03 14.89 -49.96
C ALA A 68 -52.04 13.81 -50.46
N SER A 69 -52.83 13.12 -49.64
CA SER A 69 -53.02 12.92 -48.20
C SER A 69 -54.18 11.92 -48.09
N VAL A 70 -54.17 11.06 -47.06
CA VAL A 70 -55.35 10.47 -46.36
C VAL A 70 -56.34 9.60 -47.18
N ALA A 71 -56.54 8.35 -46.73
CA ALA A 71 -57.86 7.87 -46.31
C ALA A 71 -57.80 6.49 -45.64
N HIS A 72 -58.46 6.42 -44.48
CA HIS A 72 -58.88 5.23 -43.75
C HIS A 72 -59.84 4.34 -44.54
N PHE A 73 -59.89 3.04 -44.20
CA PHE A 73 -61.08 2.23 -43.83
C PHE A 73 -60.58 0.79 -43.52
N LEU A 74 -60.71 0.26 -42.28
CA LEU A 74 -61.87 -0.49 -41.73
C LEU A 74 -62.38 -1.57 -42.71
N GLN A 75 -62.61 -2.84 -42.38
CA GLN A 75 -62.74 -3.64 -41.16
C GLN A 75 -62.87 -5.10 -41.72
N SER A 76 -62.50 -6.19 -41.04
CA SER A 76 -63.47 -7.02 -40.32
C SER A 76 -62.95 -8.45 -40.13
N THR A 77 -62.85 -8.83 -38.85
CA THR A 77 -63.47 -10.01 -38.21
C THR A 77 -63.23 -11.43 -38.76
N ALA A 78 -62.71 -12.30 -37.89
CA ALA A 78 -63.31 -13.60 -37.60
C ALA A 78 -62.67 -14.22 -36.33
N ARG A 79 -63.51 -14.47 -35.31
CA ARG A 79 -63.23 -15.41 -34.21
C ARG A 79 -63.01 -16.81 -34.78
N MET A 80 -62.10 -17.60 -34.20
CA MET A 80 -62.38 -18.95 -33.68
C MET A 80 -61.28 -19.37 -32.70
N SER A 81 -61.71 -19.92 -31.57
CA SER A 81 -60.90 -20.53 -30.52
C SER A 81 -60.36 -21.89 -30.95
N GLY A 82 -59.15 -22.24 -30.51
CA GLY A 82 -58.63 -23.62 -30.54
C GLY A 82 -57.13 -23.69 -30.82
N ALA A 83 -56.30 -23.61 -29.78
CA ALA A 83 -54.99 -24.26 -29.68
C ALA A 83 -54.30 -23.82 -28.37
N GLU A 84 -54.78 -24.28 -27.23
CA GLU A 84 -53.98 -24.32 -25.99
C GLU A 84 -52.91 -25.42 -26.15
N SER A 85 -51.89 -25.12 -26.94
CA SER A 85 -50.65 -25.92 -27.05
C SER A 85 -49.48 -25.11 -27.62
N SER A 86 -49.67 -23.81 -27.93
CA SER A 86 -48.65 -22.95 -28.53
C SER A 86 -48.06 -21.90 -27.57
N THR A 87 -48.51 -21.86 -26.32
CA THR A 87 -48.03 -20.91 -25.30
C THR A 87 -46.71 -21.34 -24.65
N ASP A 88 -46.46 -22.65 -24.51
CA ASP A 88 -45.28 -23.17 -23.82
C ASP A 88 -43.97 -22.93 -24.60
N HIS A 89 -44.04 -22.97 -25.94
CA HIS A 89 -42.89 -22.65 -26.80
C HIS A 89 -42.55 -21.14 -26.81
N ALA A 90 -43.56 -20.27 -26.68
CA ALA A 90 -43.35 -18.82 -26.60
C ALA A 90 -42.76 -18.42 -25.23
N GLU A 91 -43.22 -19.01 -24.13
CA GLU A 91 -42.63 -18.78 -22.80
C GLU A 91 -41.21 -19.36 -22.69
N CYS A 92 -40.93 -20.53 -23.29
CA CYS A 92 -39.59 -21.10 -23.31
C CYS A 92 -38.60 -20.25 -24.14
N ALA A 93 -39.04 -19.72 -25.28
CA ALA A 93 -38.25 -18.78 -26.09
C ALA A 93 -38.02 -17.44 -25.37
N GLN A 94 -39.01 -16.92 -24.65
CA GLN A 94 -38.87 -15.71 -23.83
C GLN A 94 -37.97 -15.94 -22.60
N SER A 95 -38.05 -17.11 -21.97
CA SER A 95 -37.20 -17.53 -20.87
C SER A 95 -35.74 -17.67 -21.32
N SER A 96 -35.49 -18.32 -22.46
CA SER A 96 -34.16 -18.40 -23.07
C SER A 96 -33.61 -17.01 -23.43
N ARG A 97 -34.42 -16.13 -24.01
CA ARG A 97 -34.01 -14.76 -24.34
C ARG A 97 -33.66 -13.94 -23.09
N ARG A 98 -34.44 -14.04 -22.02
CA ARG A 98 -34.15 -13.39 -20.73
C ARG A 98 -32.89 -13.95 -20.08
N LYS A 99 -32.68 -15.27 -20.11
CA LYS A 99 -31.44 -15.91 -19.61
C LYS A 99 -30.20 -15.45 -20.38
N ASN A 100 -30.31 -15.32 -21.71
CA ASN A 100 -29.24 -14.79 -22.56
C ASN A 100 -28.94 -13.31 -22.29
N LEU A 101 -29.98 -12.47 -22.10
CA LEU A 101 -29.81 -11.07 -21.71
C LEU A 101 -29.12 -10.93 -20.34
N ASN A 102 -29.56 -11.72 -19.35
CA ASN A 102 -28.93 -11.74 -18.03
C ASN A 102 -27.45 -12.17 -18.10
N SER A 103 -27.11 -13.14 -18.97
CA SER A 103 -25.73 -13.58 -19.22
C SER A 103 -24.88 -12.48 -19.88
N LEU A 104 -25.43 -11.79 -20.89
CA LEU A 104 -24.80 -10.63 -21.52
C LEU A 104 -24.57 -9.48 -20.53
N GLU A 105 -25.54 -9.19 -19.66
CA GLU A 105 -25.41 -8.18 -18.61
C GLU A 105 -24.33 -8.54 -17.58
N GLN A 106 -24.26 -9.82 -17.17
CA GLN A 106 -23.17 -10.30 -16.32
C GLN A 106 -21.81 -10.13 -17.00
N LYS A 107 -21.72 -10.45 -18.29
CA LYS A 107 -20.48 -10.27 -19.07
C LYS A 107 -20.09 -8.80 -19.18
N ILE A 108 -21.04 -7.90 -19.41
CA ILE A 108 -20.83 -6.45 -19.42
C ILE A 108 -20.29 -5.98 -18.07
N ARG A 109 -20.91 -6.39 -16.95
CA ARG A 109 -20.44 -6.04 -15.60
C ARG A 109 -19.02 -6.53 -15.32
N CYS A 110 -18.68 -7.76 -15.74
CA CYS A 110 -17.33 -8.29 -15.60
C CYS A 110 -16.31 -7.48 -16.42
N LEU A 111 -16.64 -7.12 -17.67
CA LEU A 111 -15.78 -6.31 -18.52
C LEU A 111 -15.62 -4.88 -17.99
N GLU A 112 -16.67 -4.29 -17.43
CA GLU A 112 -16.60 -2.99 -16.77
C GLU A 112 -15.69 -3.02 -15.54
N LYS A 113 -15.75 -4.10 -14.76
CA LYS A 113 -14.84 -4.31 -13.62
C LYS A 113 -13.39 -4.42 -14.09
N GLN A 114 -13.12 -5.26 -15.09
CA GLN A 114 -11.78 -5.40 -15.67
C GLN A 114 -11.26 -4.09 -16.27
N ARG A 115 -12.12 -3.30 -16.93
CA ARG A 115 -11.75 -1.98 -17.44
C ARG A 115 -11.35 -1.03 -16.32
N LYS A 116 -12.08 -1.03 -15.19
CA LYS A 116 -11.75 -0.21 -14.02
C LYS A 116 -10.42 -0.64 -13.39
N GLU A 117 -10.22 -1.94 -13.18
CA GLU A 117 -8.97 -2.49 -12.65
C GLU A 117 -7.77 -2.15 -13.57
N LEU A 118 -7.95 -2.25 -14.89
CA LEU A 118 -6.91 -1.89 -15.86
C LEU A 118 -6.58 -0.38 -15.83
N LEU A 119 -7.60 0.47 -15.71
CA LEU A 119 -7.41 1.92 -15.56
C LEU A 119 -6.68 2.26 -14.26
N GLU A 120 -6.98 1.57 -13.16
CA GLU A 120 -6.31 1.76 -11.88
C GLU A 120 -4.83 1.35 -11.96
N VAL A 121 -4.52 0.18 -12.54
CA VAL A 121 -3.13 -0.24 -12.77
C VAL A 121 -2.40 0.76 -13.67
N ASN A 122 -3.04 1.24 -14.73
CA ASN A 122 -2.46 2.24 -15.62
C ASN A 122 -2.18 3.57 -14.89
N GLN A 123 -3.11 4.03 -14.04
CA GLN A 123 -2.92 5.22 -13.22
C GLN A 123 -1.77 5.05 -12.22
N GLN A 124 -1.66 3.88 -11.59
CA GLN A 124 -0.54 3.57 -10.69
C GLN A 124 0.79 3.57 -11.45
N TRP A 125 0.84 2.98 -12.65
CA TRP A 125 2.02 2.99 -13.51
C TRP A 125 2.44 4.41 -13.90
N ASP A 126 1.48 5.24 -14.30
CA ASP A 126 1.74 6.64 -14.62
C ASP A 126 2.29 7.41 -13.42
N GLN A 127 1.73 7.18 -12.22
CA GLN A 127 2.21 7.79 -11.00
C GLN A 127 3.63 7.33 -10.66
N GLN A 128 3.92 6.03 -10.74
CA GLN A 128 5.27 5.50 -10.49
C GLN A 128 6.27 6.07 -11.49
N PHE A 129 5.90 6.13 -12.77
CA PHE A 129 6.75 6.70 -13.81
C PHE A 129 7.03 8.19 -13.56
N ARG A 130 6.01 8.99 -13.24
CA ARG A 130 6.17 10.41 -12.92
C ARG A 130 7.05 10.62 -11.68
N SER A 131 6.78 9.91 -10.59
CA SER A 131 7.59 9.97 -9.37
C SER A 131 9.06 9.61 -9.63
N MET A 132 9.29 8.54 -10.40
CA MET A 132 10.64 8.08 -10.77
C MET A 132 11.34 9.11 -11.67
N LYS A 133 10.65 9.65 -12.67
CA LYS A 133 11.16 10.69 -13.57
C LYS A 133 11.57 11.94 -12.82
N GLU A 134 10.71 12.45 -11.94
CA GLU A 134 11.01 13.63 -11.11
C GLU A 134 12.21 13.40 -10.18
N LEU A 135 12.34 12.19 -9.61
CA LEU A 135 13.49 11.84 -8.77
C LEU A 135 14.80 11.93 -9.54
N TYR A 136 14.85 11.35 -10.74
CA TYR A 136 16.05 11.39 -11.56
C TYR A 136 16.32 12.79 -12.15
N GLU A 137 15.30 13.54 -12.53
CA GLU A 137 15.44 14.93 -12.96
C GLU A 137 16.04 15.80 -11.84
N ARG A 138 15.56 15.64 -10.60
CA ARG A 138 16.17 16.28 -9.42
C ARG A 138 17.62 15.86 -9.22
N LYS A 139 17.93 14.57 -9.38
CA LYS A 139 19.30 14.07 -9.22
C LYS A 139 20.25 14.65 -10.27
N VAL A 140 19.81 14.73 -11.52
CA VAL A 140 20.57 15.34 -12.61
C VAL A 140 20.81 16.82 -12.33
N ALA A 141 19.79 17.57 -11.86
CA ALA A 141 19.95 18.97 -11.51
C ALA A 141 20.94 19.17 -10.33
N GLU A 142 20.89 18.32 -9.31
CA GLU A 142 21.84 18.34 -8.18
C GLU A 142 23.29 18.13 -8.65
N LEU A 143 23.51 17.12 -9.50
CA LEU A 143 24.84 16.81 -10.03
C LEU A 143 25.37 17.93 -10.93
N LYS A 144 24.53 18.52 -11.77
CA LYS A 144 24.89 19.69 -12.59
C LYS A 144 25.30 20.87 -11.71
N SER A 145 24.53 21.18 -10.67
CA SER A 145 24.86 22.26 -9.72
C SER A 145 26.18 22.01 -8.99
N LYS A 146 26.45 20.76 -8.56
CA LYS A 146 27.72 20.36 -7.95
C LYS A 146 28.89 20.52 -8.92
N LEU A 147 28.73 20.08 -10.16
CA LEU A 147 29.72 20.25 -11.21
C LEU A 147 30.03 21.73 -11.44
N ASP A 148 29.00 22.57 -11.62
CA ASP A 148 29.17 24.02 -11.80
C ASP A 148 29.89 24.68 -10.61
N SER A 149 29.61 24.22 -9.39
CA SER A 149 30.28 24.72 -8.18
C SER A 149 31.76 24.33 -8.11
N ALA A 150 32.08 23.09 -8.49
CA ALA A 150 33.45 22.59 -8.53
C ALA A 150 34.25 23.28 -9.65
N GLU A 151 33.65 23.48 -10.82
CA GLU A 151 34.27 24.24 -11.90
C GLU A 151 34.53 25.70 -11.50
N ARG A 152 33.59 26.34 -10.80
CA ARG A 152 33.81 27.69 -10.25
C ARG A 152 34.96 27.71 -9.25
N PHE A 153 35.05 26.72 -8.37
CA PHE A 153 36.14 26.58 -7.41
C PHE A 153 37.51 26.35 -8.07
N LEU A 154 37.58 25.51 -9.10
CA LEU A 154 38.80 25.31 -9.88
C LEU A 154 39.24 26.57 -10.60
N ARG A 155 38.29 27.30 -11.21
CA ARG A 155 38.58 28.60 -11.86
C ARG A 155 39.09 29.64 -10.87
N THR A 156 38.59 29.68 -9.64
CA THR A 156 39.11 30.60 -8.60
C THR A 156 40.53 30.21 -8.18
N LEU A 157 40.78 28.92 -7.97
CA LEU A 157 42.10 28.40 -7.58
C LEU A 157 43.14 28.61 -8.70
N GLU A 158 42.73 28.49 -9.96
CA GLU A 158 43.56 28.80 -11.13
C GLU A 158 43.89 30.29 -11.21
N LYS A 159 42.92 31.18 -10.96
CA LYS A 159 43.15 32.63 -10.90
C LYS A 159 44.09 33.01 -9.75
N GLU A 160 43.94 32.42 -8.56
CA GLU A 160 44.85 32.63 -7.43
C GLU A 160 46.27 32.14 -7.75
N ARG A 161 46.42 30.99 -8.42
CA ARG A 161 47.71 30.47 -8.89
C ARG A 161 48.39 31.42 -9.88
N LEU A 162 47.61 32.02 -10.78
CA LEU A 162 48.11 32.97 -11.78
C LEU A 162 48.41 34.36 -11.20
N GLN A 163 47.77 34.74 -10.09
CA GLN A 163 48.00 36.01 -9.39
C GLN A 163 49.14 35.96 -8.36
N SER A 164 49.59 34.77 -7.96
CA SER A 164 50.74 34.61 -7.06
C SER A 164 52.06 34.92 -7.80
N PRO A 165 52.85 35.95 -7.39
CA PRO A 165 54.13 36.25 -8.01
C PRO A 165 55.09 35.07 -7.87
N ARG A 166 55.63 34.63 -9.00
CA ARG A 166 56.65 33.59 -9.12
C ARG A 166 57.97 34.09 -8.52
N GLU A 167 58.11 34.03 -7.20
CA GLU A 167 59.40 34.19 -6.54
C GLU A 167 60.24 32.92 -6.67
N SER A 168 61.47 33.13 -7.10
CA SER A 168 62.39 32.11 -7.58
C SER A 168 63.62 32.05 -6.66
N PHE A 169 63.86 30.85 -6.09
CA PHE A 169 65.09 30.28 -5.48
C PHE A 169 65.39 30.57 -3.98
N PRO A 170 65.97 29.62 -3.19
CA PRO A 170 66.91 28.54 -3.57
C PRO A 170 66.43 27.07 -3.39
N PRO A 171 67.03 26.10 -4.11
CA PRO A 171 66.61 24.71 -4.13
C PRO A 171 67.37 23.88 -3.09
N HIS A 172 66.82 23.68 -1.89
CA HIS A 172 66.99 22.39 -1.17
C HIS A 172 66.23 22.22 0.16
N CYS A 173 65.47 23.20 0.68
CA CYS A 173 64.80 22.98 1.99
C CYS A 173 63.30 23.31 2.07
N ARG A 174 62.64 23.72 0.97
CA ARG A 174 61.15 23.90 0.95
C ARG A 174 60.41 22.96 0.01
N THR A 175 61.11 22.25 -0.88
CA THR A 175 60.51 21.34 -1.85
C THR A 175 60.22 19.94 -1.30
N SER A 176 60.76 19.60 -0.12
CA SER A 176 60.54 18.26 0.47
C SER A 176 59.11 18.11 0.99
N GLU A 177 58.49 19.15 1.54
CA GLU A 177 57.19 19.01 2.19
C GLU A 177 56.01 18.83 1.21
N PRO A 178 55.91 19.59 0.10
CA PRO A 178 54.90 19.33 -0.92
C PRO A 178 55.12 18.00 -1.65
N LEU A 179 56.39 17.62 -1.91
CA LEU A 179 56.72 16.33 -2.52
C LEU A 179 56.38 15.17 -1.59
N ARG A 180 56.69 15.26 -0.29
CA ARG A 180 56.32 14.25 0.71
C ARG A 180 54.81 14.15 0.92
N ARG A 181 54.08 15.26 0.81
CA ARG A 181 52.60 15.24 0.81
C ARG A 181 52.05 14.54 -0.43
N ALA A 182 52.59 14.84 -1.61
CA ALA A 182 52.22 14.18 -2.86
C ALA A 182 52.60 12.69 -2.88
N GLU A 183 53.72 12.30 -2.28
CA GLU A 183 54.12 10.88 -2.13
C GLU A 183 53.16 10.13 -1.20
N LYS A 184 52.76 10.72 -0.07
CA LYS A 184 51.76 10.14 0.84
C LYS A 184 50.39 10.04 0.18
N GLU A 185 49.99 11.04 -0.59
CA GLU A 185 48.74 11.02 -1.35
C GLU A 185 48.78 9.94 -2.45
N LYS A 186 49.91 9.82 -3.17
CA LYS A 186 50.11 8.74 -4.14
C LYS A 186 50.05 7.36 -3.50
N GLU A 187 50.63 7.20 -2.30
CA GLU A 187 50.57 5.95 -1.53
C GLU A 187 49.13 5.65 -1.09
N SER A 188 48.38 6.66 -0.61
CA SER A 188 46.96 6.54 -0.28
C SER A 188 46.12 6.13 -1.49
N LEU A 189 46.25 6.85 -2.61
CA LEU A 189 45.53 6.56 -3.85
C LEU A 189 45.89 5.19 -4.43
N ASN A 190 47.14 4.74 -4.26
CA ASN A 190 47.55 3.41 -4.68
C ASN A 190 46.94 2.31 -3.78
N GLY A 191 46.80 2.58 -2.48
CA GLY A 191 46.04 1.74 -1.55
C GLY A 191 44.57 1.62 -1.96
N GLU A 192 43.91 2.76 -2.18
CA GLU A 192 42.52 2.82 -2.65
C GLU A 192 42.33 2.11 -4.01
N LEU A 193 43.27 2.28 -4.94
CA LEU A 193 43.25 1.60 -6.24
C LEU A 193 43.38 0.08 -6.07
N HIS A 194 44.20 -0.38 -5.13
CA HIS A 194 44.34 -1.80 -4.84
C HIS A 194 43.06 -2.37 -4.23
N GLU A 195 42.45 -1.67 -3.28
CA GLU A 195 41.17 -2.03 -2.66
C GLU A 195 40.04 -2.09 -3.71
N LEU A 196 39.92 -1.07 -4.55
CA LEU A 196 38.94 -1.04 -5.64
C LEU A 196 39.18 -2.17 -6.65
N LYS A 197 40.43 -2.57 -6.89
CA LYS A 197 40.75 -3.71 -7.77
C LYS A 197 40.28 -5.03 -7.16
N ILE A 198 40.43 -5.21 -5.84
CA ILE A 198 39.91 -6.39 -5.13
C ILE A 198 38.39 -6.40 -5.19
N GLU A 199 37.74 -5.27 -4.91
CA GLU A 199 36.29 -5.15 -4.97
C GLU A 199 35.75 -5.41 -6.38
N ASN A 200 36.40 -4.87 -7.42
CA ASN A 200 36.01 -5.11 -8.81
C ASN A 200 36.08 -6.59 -9.19
N ASN A 201 37.11 -7.31 -8.73
CA ASN A 201 37.23 -8.75 -8.94
C ASN A 201 36.12 -9.52 -8.22
N LEU A 202 35.83 -9.18 -6.96
CA LEU A 202 34.74 -9.77 -6.21
C LEU A 202 33.38 -9.54 -6.88
N LEU A 203 33.14 -8.32 -7.38
CA LEU A 203 31.91 -8.00 -8.13
C LEU A 203 31.81 -8.77 -9.44
N LYS A 204 32.93 -8.98 -10.16
CA LYS A 204 32.97 -9.84 -11.35
C LYS A 204 32.61 -11.28 -11.04
N GLU A 205 33.16 -11.85 -9.97
CA GLU A 205 32.82 -13.20 -9.51
C GLU A 205 31.33 -13.32 -9.11
N LYS A 206 30.83 -12.33 -8.36
CA LYS A 206 29.40 -12.27 -7.99
C LYS A 206 28.49 -12.16 -9.23
N ASN A 207 28.90 -11.37 -10.23
CA ASN A 207 28.16 -11.24 -11.48
C ASN A 207 28.17 -12.55 -12.28
N ALA A 208 29.33 -13.22 -12.37
CA ALA A 208 29.44 -14.53 -13.00
C ALA A 208 28.52 -15.56 -12.33
N LEU A 209 28.52 -15.62 -10.99
CA LEU A 209 27.62 -16.48 -10.23
C LEU A 209 26.14 -16.18 -10.50
N MET A 210 25.78 -14.89 -10.52
CA MET A 210 24.42 -14.46 -10.82
C MET A 210 23.99 -14.83 -12.25
N ASN A 211 24.90 -14.71 -13.23
CA ASN A 211 24.66 -15.15 -14.60
C ASN A 211 24.48 -16.67 -14.71
N HIS A 212 25.27 -17.48 -14.00
CA HIS A 212 25.06 -18.93 -13.97
C HIS A 212 23.69 -19.29 -13.38
N LYS A 213 23.28 -18.60 -12.31
CA LYS A 213 21.95 -18.79 -11.71
C LYS A 213 20.82 -18.39 -12.67
N LYS A 214 20.99 -17.28 -13.40
CA LYS A 214 20.07 -16.84 -14.46
C LYS A 214 19.95 -17.89 -15.56
N GLN A 215 21.08 -18.40 -16.06
CA GLN A 215 21.11 -19.45 -17.08
C GLN A 215 20.41 -20.73 -16.61
N HIS A 216 20.63 -21.14 -15.35
CA HIS A 216 19.93 -22.29 -14.77
C HIS A 216 18.42 -22.10 -14.82
N TYR A 217 17.91 -20.94 -14.38
CA TYR A 217 16.48 -20.65 -14.45
C TYR A 217 15.95 -20.56 -15.87
N GLU A 218 16.71 -20.00 -16.82
CA GLU A 218 16.31 -19.98 -18.23
C GLU A 218 16.19 -21.39 -18.82
N CYS A 219 17.14 -22.28 -18.51
CA CYS A 219 17.08 -23.69 -18.90
C CYS A 219 15.89 -24.40 -18.27
N GLU A 220 15.62 -24.14 -16.98
CA GLU A 220 14.49 -24.74 -16.27
C GLU A 220 13.15 -24.27 -16.82
N ILE A 221 13.00 -22.97 -17.10
CA ILE A 221 11.81 -22.41 -17.75
C ILE A 221 11.61 -23.06 -19.13
N LYS A 222 12.67 -23.21 -19.93
CA LYS A 222 12.58 -23.88 -21.23
C LYS A 222 12.12 -25.34 -21.08
N ARG A 223 12.67 -26.06 -20.09
CA ARG A 223 12.29 -27.45 -19.79
C ARG A 223 10.82 -27.55 -19.37
N LEU A 224 10.37 -26.68 -18.47
CA LEU A 224 8.99 -26.65 -17.98
C LEU A 224 8.01 -26.27 -19.09
N ASN A 225 8.33 -25.27 -19.92
CA ASN A 225 7.51 -24.90 -21.06
C ASN A 225 7.40 -26.03 -22.08
N LYS A 226 8.48 -26.79 -22.29
CA LYS A 226 8.46 -27.97 -23.15
C LYS A 226 7.57 -29.07 -22.58
N ALA A 227 7.71 -29.39 -21.29
CA ALA A 227 6.84 -30.35 -20.60
C ALA A 227 5.36 -29.94 -20.67
N LEU A 228 5.06 -28.66 -20.47
CA LEU A 228 3.72 -28.10 -20.59
C LEU A 228 3.15 -28.24 -22.01
N GLN A 229 3.94 -27.91 -23.03
CA GLN A 229 3.54 -28.08 -24.42
C GLN A 229 3.30 -29.55 -24.78
N ASP A 230 4.11 -30.47 -24.25
CA ASP A 230 3.96 -31.90 -24.51
C ASP A 230 2.72 -32.45 -23.80
N ALA A 231 2.42 -32.04 -22.56
CA ALA A 231 1.18 -32.37 -21.87
C ALA A 231 -0.06 -31.87 -22.64
N LEU A 232 -0.05 -30.61 -23.08
CA LEU A 232 -1.15 -30.03 -23.86
C LEU A 232 -1.36 -30.73 -25.22
N LYS A 233 -0.29 -31.23 -25.84
CA LYS A 233 -0.38 -31.99 -27.10
C LYS A 233 -0.97 -33.38 -26.88
N VAL A 234 -0.65 -34.04 -25.77
CA VAL A 234 -1.24 -35.32 -25.37
C VAL A 234 -2.74 -35.15 -25.14
N ASP A 235 -3.15 -34.09 -24.42
CA ASP A 235 -4.56 -33.79 -24.12
C ASP A 235 -5.38 -33.35 -25.35
N CYS A 236 -4.74 -32.79 -26.38
CA CYS A 236 -5.41 -32.45 -27.65
C CYS A 236 -5.47 -33.62 -28.65
N SER A 237 -4.77 -34.72 -28.37
CA SER A 237 -4.72 -35.90 -29.24
C SER A 237 -5.68 -37.03 -28.82
N SER A 238 -6.26 -36.95 -27.62
CA SER A 238 -7.42 -37.76 -27.25
C SER A 238 -8.69 -37.18 -27.90
N SER A 239 -9.45 -38.06 -28.56
CA SER A 239 -10.59 -37.70 -29.40
C SER A 239 -11.69 -36.94 -28.65
N PRO A 240 -12.56 -36.17 -29.33
CA PRO A 240 -13.52 -35.29 -28.69
C PRO A 240 -14.74 -36.08 -28.22
N GLU A 241 -14.59 -36.77 -27.11
CA GLU A 241 -15.70 -37.43 -26.45
C GLU A 241 -15.96 -36.78 -25.10
N ASP A 242 -17.22 -36.37 -24.97
CA ASP A 242 -17.90 -35.86 -23.80
C ASP A 242 -17.83 -34.35 -23.49
N ARG A 243 -18.85 -33.64 -23.99
CA ARG A 243 -19.19 -32.26 -23.60
C ARG A 243 -20.02 -32.21 -22.32
N LEU A 244 -20.33 -33.36 -21.68
CA LEU A 244 -21.14 -33.42 -20.46
C LEU A 244 -20.30 -33.25 -19.18
N GLY A 245 -19.08 -33.81 -19.11
CA GLY A 245 -18.19 -33.68 -17.94
C GLY A 245 -17.50 -32.31 -17.75
N LYS A 246 -17.56 -31.40 -18.74
CA LYS A 246 -16.91 -30.07 -18.64
C LYS A 246 -17.62 -29.14 -17.65
N SER A 247 -18.93 -29.28 -17.50
CA SER A 247 -19.74 -28.46 -16.59
C SER A 247 -19.55 -28.84 -15.12
N GLU A 248 -19.43 -30.12 -14.78
CA GLU A 248 -19.08 -30.58 -13.42
C GLU A 248 -17.62 -30.23 -13.08
N MET A 249 -16.72 -30.39 -14.09
CA MET A 249 -15.35 -29.88 -14.15
C MET A 249 -15.19 -28.46 -13.62
N GLU A 250 -15.97 -27.55 -14.20
CA GLU A 250 -15.99 -26.14 -13.86
C GLU A 250 -16.63 -25.92 -12.49
N CYS A 251 -17.83 -26.48 -12.22
CA CYS A 251 -18.52 -26.33 -10.94
C CYS A 251 -17.63 -26.70 -9.73
N SER A 252 -16.96 -27.85 -9.77
CA SER A 252 -16.05 -28.29 -8.69
C SER A 252 -14.85 -27.36 -8.50
N ARG A 253 -14.34 -26.75 -9.58
CA ARG A 253 -13.23 -25.79 -9.55
C ARG A 253 -13.67 -24.43 -9.03
N GLU A 254 -14.87 -23.98 -9.37
CA GLU A 254 -15.45 -22.77 -8.80
C GLU A 254 -15.75 -22.95 -7.30
N GLU A 255 -16.31 -24.10 -6.89
CA GLU A 255 -16.53 -24.46 -5.49
C GLU A 255 -15.21 -24.45 -4.70
N MET A 256 -14.17 -25.12 -5.21
CA MET A 256 -12.84 -25.13 -4.58
C MET A 256 -12.25 -23.72 -4.45
N ARG A 257 -12.47 -22.83 -5.43
CA ARG A 257 -12.05 -21.42 -5.32
C ARG A 257 -12.80 -20.70 -4.20
N THR A 258 -14.10 -20.92 -4.07
CA THR A 258 -14.89 -20.31 -2.98
C THR A 258 -14.47 -20.83 -1.62
N GLU A 259 -14.23 -22.15 -1.48
CA GLU A 259 -13.73 -22.74 -0.25
C GLU A 259 -12.35 -22.19 0.15
N MET A 260 -11.44 -22.06 -0.82
CA MET A 260 -10.14 -21.43 -0.60
C MET A 260 -10.26 -19.99 -0.13
N GLU A 261 -11.21 -19.22 -0.67
CA GLU A 261 -11.42 -17.83 -0.26
C GLU A 261 -12.03 -17.74 1.15
N VAL A 262 -12.99 -18.61 1.47
CA VAL A 262 -13.56 -18.72 2.82
C VAL A 262 -12.47 -19.08 3.83
N LEU A 263 -11.60 -20.05 3.52
CA LEU A 263 -10.49 -20.42 4.40
C LEU A 263 -9.50 -19.27 4.60
N LYS A 264 -9.19 -18.50 3.56
CA LYS A 264 -8.34 -17.30 3.69
C LYS A 264 -8.97 -16.26 4.61
N GLN A 265 -10.26 -15.97 4.43
CA GLN A 265 -10.98 -15.05 5.30
C GLN A 265 -11.02 -15.56 6.74
N GLN A 266 -11.22 -16.86 6.93
CA GLN A 266 -11.22 -17.49 8.26
C GLN A 266 -9.86 -17.36 8.96
N VAL A 267 -8.76 -17.59 8.24
CA VAL A 267 -7.40 -17.39 8.77
C VAL A 267 -7.19 -15.93 9.14
N GLN A 268 -7.62 -15.00 8.29
CA GLN A 268 -7.50 -13.58 8.58
C GLN A 268 -8.27 -13.18 9.85
N ILE A 269 -9.51 -13.65 10.01
CA ILE A 269 -10.31 -13.41 11.23
C ILE A 269 -9.59 -13.97 12.46
N TYR A 270 -9.07 -15.21 12.39
CA TYR A 270 -8.34 -15.78 13.52
C TYR A 270 -7.05 -15.05 13.85
N GLU A 271 -6.33 -14.53 12.85
CA GLU A 271 -5.15 -13.71 13.08
C GLU A 271 -5.51 -12.37 13.76
N GLU A 272 -6.60 -11.74 13.33
CA GLU A 272 -7.12 -10.51 13.94
C GLU A 272 -7.55 -10.76 15.39
N ASP A 273 -8.32 -11.82 15.63
CA ASP A 273 -8.77 -12.22 16.97
C ASP A 273 -7.59 -12.57 17.89
N PHE A 274 -6.58 -13.28 17.38
CA PHE A 274 -5.39 -13.61 18.15
C PHE A 274 -4.61 -12.35 18.55
N LYS A 275 -4.41 -11.41 17.61
CA LYS A 275 -3.75 -10.12 17.89
C LYS A 275 -4.55 -9.32 18.92
N LYS A 276 -5.87 -9.30 18.80
CA LYS A 276 -6.76 -8.61 19.71
C LYS A 276 -6.72 -9.22 21.11
N GLU A 277 -6.87 -10.54 21.24
CA GLU A 277 -6.75 -11.26 22.51
C GLU A 277 -5.40 -10.97 23.19
N ARG A 278 -4.30 -11.03 22.42
CA ARG A 278 -2.97 -10.70 22.93
C ARG A 278 -2.89 -9.27 23.46
N SER A 279 -3.45 -8.31 22.72
CA SER A 279 -3.46 -6.90 23.13
C SER A 279 -4.31 -6.63 24.36
N ASP A 280 -5.50 -7.26 24.44
CA ASP A 280 -6.38 -7.16 25.60
C ASP A 280 -5.75 -7.79 26.83
N ARG A 281 -5.02 -8.90 26.67
CA ARG A 281 -4.29 -9.54 27.75
C ARG A 281 -3.18 -8.66 28.31
N GLU A 282 -2.45 -7.94 27.45
CA GLU A 282 -1.40 -7.02 27.92
C GLU A 282 -2.00 -5.80 28.61
N ARG A 283 -3.09 -5.23 28.06
CA ARG A 283 -3.83 -4.13 28.70
C ARG A 283 -4.33 -4.53 30.08
N LEU A 284 -4.97 -5.70 30.21
CA LEU A 284 -5.47 -6.18 31.50
C LEU A 284 -4.33 -6.47 32.49
N LYS A 285 -3.19 -6.96 32.00
CA LYS A 285 -2.00 -7.15 32.84
C LYS A 285 -1.46 -5.82 33.36
N GLN A 286 -1.41 -4.79 32.52
CA GLN A 286 -1.02 -3.44 32.94
C GLN A 286 -2.01 -2.88 33.99
N GLU A 287 -3.32 -2.95 33.75
CA GLU A 287 -4.34 -2.52 34.71
C GLU A 287 -4.20 -3.26 36.06
N LYS A 288 -3.88 -4.56 36.02
CA LYS A 288 -3.62 -5.36 37.22
C LYS A 288 -2.37 -4.86 37.98
N GLU A 289 -1.29 -4.54 37.28
CA GLU A 289 -0.05 -4.02 37.88
C GLU A 289 -0.29 -2.64 38.51
N GLU A 290 -1.03 -1.75 37.82
CA GLU A 290 -1.42 -0.43 38.33
C GLU A 290 -2.28 -0.54 39.60
N LEU A 291 -3.30 -1.41 39.59
CA LEU A 291 -4.13 -1.67 40.77
C LEU A 291 -3.30 -2.25 41.92
N GLN A 292 -2.37 -3.16 41.64
CA GLN A 292 -1.48 -3.71 42.65
C GLN A 292 -0.58 -2.62 43.27
N GLN A 293 -0.09 -1.67 42.47
CA GLN A 293 0.68 -0.53 42.95
C GLN A 293 -0.17 0.41 43.82
N ILE A 294 -1.42 0.67 43.42
CA ILE A 294 -2.37 1.45 44.24
C ILE A 294 -2.64 0.76 45.59
N ILE A 295 -2.81 -0.55 45.60
CA ILE A 295 -3.00 -1.31 46.85
C ILE A 295 -1.76 -1.22 47.74
N GLN A 296 -0.56 -1.40 47.18
CA GLN A 296 0.68 -1.30 47.95
C GLN A 296 0.90 0.10 48.54
N THR A 297 0.66 1.14 47.75
CA THR A 297 0.79 2.53 48.20
C THR A 297 -0.26 2.86 49.28
N SER A 298 -1.52 2.45 49.09
CA SER A 298 -2.57 2.60 50.11
C SER A 298 -2.24 1.85 51.41
N GLN A 299 -1.75 0.61 51.33
CA GLN A 299 -1.32 -0.15 52.50
C GLN A 299 -0.17 0.54 53.24
N SER A 300 0.80 1.10 52.51
CA SER A 300 1.90 1.86 53.11
C SER A 300 1.42 3.12 53.85
N GLN A 301 0.44 3.82 53.30
CA GLN A 301 -0.19 4.98 53.94
C GLN A 301 -0.96 4.56 55.19
N LEU A 302 -1.72 3.46 55.13
CA LEU A 302 -2.45 2.92 56.28
C LEU A 302 -1.50 2.52 57.41
N ASN A 303 -0.39 1.85 57.09
CA ASN A 303 0.64 1.49 58.08
C ASN A 303 1.26 2.72 58.73
N ARG A 304 1.52 3.78 57.94
CA ARG A 304 2.02 5.07 58.45
C ARG A 304 1.02 5.72 59.42
N LEU A 305 -0.25 5.85 59.01
CA LEU A 305 -1.29 6.42 59.87
C LEU A 305 -1.51 5.57 61.14
N ASN A 306 -1.49 4.24 61.03
CA ASN A 306 -1.61 3.36 62.18
C ASN A 306 -0.45 3.56 63.18
N SER A 307 0.77 3.73 62.68
CA SER A 307 1.94 4.05 63.52
C SER A 307 1.78 5.40 64.22
N GLN A 308 1.24 6.40 63.52
CA GLN A 308 0.92 7.70 64.12
C GLN A 308 -0.17 7.59 65.20
N ILE A 309 -1.25 6.84 64.95
CA ILE A 309 -2.32 6.61 65.94
C ILE A 309 -1.76 5.95 67.19
N LYS A 310 -0.91 4.93 67.04
CA LYS A 310 -0.25 4.26 68.18
C LYS A 310 0.62 5.22 68.96
N ALA A 311 1.41 6.07 68.29
CA ALA A 311 2.22 7.08 68.96
C ALA A 311 1.34 8.07 69.75
N CYS A 312 0.27 8.58 69.14
CA CYS A 312 -0.70 9.45 69.81
C CYS A 312 -1.40 8.76 71.00
N GLN A 313 -1.72 7.47 70.90
CA GLN A 313 -2.29 6.70 72.02
C GLN A 313 -1.31 6.60 73.19
N MET A 314 -0.04 6.29 72.93
CA MET A 314 0.98 6.22 73.98
C MET A 314 1.20 7.57 74.67
N GLU A 315 1.20 8.67 73.91
CA GLU A 315 1.22 10.03 74.46
C GLU A 315 0.00 10.32 75.33
N LYS A 316 -1.20 9.97 74.85
CA LYS A 316 -2.45 10.11 75.62
C LYS A 316 -2.37 9.33 76.94
N GLU A 317 -1.97 8.07 76.91
CA GLU A 317 -1.84 7.27 78.14
C GLU A 317 -0.78 7.84 79.08
N LYS A 318 0.34 8.36 78.56
CA LYS A 318 1.37 9.01 79.36
C LYS A 318 0.82 10.25 80.06
N LEU A 319 0.08 11.10 79.35
CA LEU A 319 -0.58 12.28 79.90
C LEU A 319 -1.66 11.89 80.93
N GLU A 320 -2.45 10.85 80.67
CA GLU A 320 -3.43 10.34 81.64
C GLU A 320 -2.76 9.82 82.93
N ARG A 321 -1.62 9.13 82.82
CA ARG A 321 -0.83 8.71 83.99
C ARG A 321 -0.30 9.91 84.78
N GLN A 322 0.21 10.93 84.09
CA GLN A 322 0.65 12.18 84.72
C GLN A 322 -0.51 12.91 85.41
N LEU A 323 -1.69 12.96 84.77
CA LEU A 323 -2.89 13.57 85.36
C LEU A 323 -3.36 12.80 86.59
N LYS A 324 -3.41 11.46 86.55
CA LYS A 324 -3.76 10.64 87.72
C LYS A 324 -2.76 10.85 88.87
N GLN A 325 -1.47 10.97 88.57
CA GLN A 325 -0.44 11.25 89.57
C GLN A 325 -0.61 12.65 90.20
N MET A 326 -1.06 13.63 89.41
CA MET A 326 -1.37 15.00 89.89
C MET A 326 -2.70 15.09 90.64
N CYS A 327 -3.74 14.36 90.23
CA CYS A 327 -5.09 14.41 90.82
C CYS A 327 -5.26 13.53 92.07
N PHE A 328 -4.30 12.65 92.39
CA PHE A 328 -4.31 11.86 93.63
C PHE A 328 -2.97 11.96 94.40
N PRO A 329 -2.70 13.06 95.11
CA PRO A 329 -2.02 12.94 96.40
C PRO A 329 -3.04 12.37 97.37
N THR A 330 -2.85 11.13 97.82
CA THR A 330 -3.68 10.47 98.82
C THR A 330 -3.70 11.31 100.10
N CYS A 331 -4.71 12.16 100.27
CA CYS A 331 -5.13 12.62 101.59
C CYS A 331 -6.17 11.62 102.08
N ASN A 332 -5.84 10.97 103.19
CA ASN A 332 -6.63 9.91 103.81
C ASN A 332 -7.79 10.50 104.62
N CYS A 333 -8.66 11.29 103.98
CA CYS A 333 -9.89 11.80 104.60
C CYS A 333 -11.10 11.34 103.77
N GLY A 334 -11.84 10.38 104.32
CA GLY A 334 -12.98 9.74 103.65
C GLY A 334 -14.11 10.72 103.36
N TRP A 335 -14.40 10.93 102.08
CA TRP A 335 -15.64 11.53 101.63
C TRP A 335 -16.18 10.81 100.40
N ASN A 336 -17.36 10.23 100.58
CA ASN A 336 -18.15 9.55 99.54
C ASN A 336 -18.53 10.54 98.43
N PHE A 337 -18.03 10.32 97.21
CA PHE A 337 -18.66 10.87 96.02
C PHE A 337 -19.38 9.75 95.27
N HIS A 338 -20.71 9.83 95.27
CA HIS A 338 -21.57 9.02 94.42
C HIS A 338 -21.29 9.36 92.95
N LEU A 339 -20.62 8.45 92.23
CA LEU A 339 -20.49 8.50 90.79
C LEU A 339 -21.86 8.17 90.18
N ARG A 340 -22.56 9.18 89.65
CA ARG A 340 -23.77 8.97 88.85
C ARG A 340 -23.34 8.58 87.44
N ASP A 341 -23.62 7.33 87.09
CA ASP A 341 -23.31 6.69 85.81
C ASP A 341 -24.11 7.32 84.64
N PRO A 342 -23.48 7.77 83.53
CA PRO A 342 -24.19 8.29 82.35
C PRO A 342 -24.65 7.25 81.32
N TYR A 343 -24.63 5.94 81.61
CA TYR A 343 -24.97 4.92 80.59
C TYR A 343 -26.43 4.48 80.49
N LEU A 344 -27.39 5.13 81.16
CA LEU A 344 -28.80 4.69 81.08
C LEU A 344 -29.75 5.84 80.70
N LEU A 345 -29.82 6.15 79.41
CA LEU A 345 -31.09 6.58 78.83
C LEU A 345 -31.23 6.05 77.39
N MET A 346 -32.27 5.22 77.23
CA MET A 346 -32.97 4.82 76.00
C MET A 346 -32.67 3.40 75.49
N ASP A 347 -33.57 2.50 75.89
CA ASP A 347 -33.84 1.15 75.37
C ASP A 347 -34.99 1.23 74.30
N PRO A 348 -35.58 0.14 73.78
CA PRO A 348 -35.27 -0.50 72.50
C PRO A 348 -36.46 -0.54 71.49
N GLY A 349 -36.16 -0.82 70.22
CA GLY A 349 -37.09 -1.53 69.33
C GLY A 349 -37.50 -0.81 68.04
N ALA A 350 -36.98 -1.30 66.90
CA ALA A 350 -37.76 -1.57 65.69
C ALA A 350 -36.87 -2.29 64.66
N VAL A 351 -37.02 -3.61 64.62
CA VAL A 351 -36.66 -4.46 63.48
C VAL A 351 -37.58 -4.07 62.31
N GLN A 352 -37.03 -3.67 61.15
CA GLN A 352 -37.60 -4.06 59.86
C GLN A 352 -36.49 -4.35 58.84
N ASN A 353 -36.43 -5.63 58.49
CA ASN A 353 -35.77 -6.19 57.34
C ASN A 353 -36.68 -5.96 56.11
N LEU A 354 -36.18 -5.35 55.03
CA LEU A 354 -36.80 -5.50 53.71
C LEU A 354 -35.77 -5.39 52.56
N GLN A 355 -35.12 -6.53 52.30
CA GLN A 355 -35.17 -7.24 51.02
C GLN A 355 -34.96 -6.50 49.67
N LYS A 356 -33.92 -6.96 48.94
CA LYS A 356 -33.75 -7.15 47.47
C LYS A 356 -33.40 -5.95 46.53
N HIS A 357 -32.24 -6.12 45.87
CA HIS A 357 -31.75 -5.63 44.55
C HIS A 357 -32.78 -5.68 43.37
N PRO A 358 -32.51 -5.21 42.11
CA PRO A 358 -31.32 -4.55 41.49
C PRO A 358 -31.61 -3.40 40.44
N VAL A 359 -30.54 -2.96 39.74
CA VAL A 359 -30.42 -2.44 38.34
C VAL A 359 -30.29 -0.91 38.12
N SER A 360 -29.20 -0.57 37.43
CA SER A 360 -28.72 0.68 36.80
C SER A 360 -29.65 1.25 35.68
N PRO A 361 -29.28 2.22 34.81
CA PRO A 361 -28.25 3.28 34.81
C PRO A 361 -28.80 4.68 34.39
N GLN A 362 -27.88 5.65 34.19
CA GLN A 362 -27.93 6.97 33.50
C GLN A 362 -27.55 8.10 34.46
N LYS A 363 -26.46 8.86 34.23
CA LYS A 363 -26.09 9.54 32.98
C LYS A 363 -24.57 9.65 32.82
#